data_AF-A0A4U1B9N7-F1
#
_entry.id   AF-A0A4U1B9N7-F1
#
_cell.length_a   1.000
_cell.length_b   1.000
_cell.length_c   1.000
_cell.angle_alpha   90.00
_cell.angle_beta   90.00
_cell.angle_gamma   90.00
#
_symmetry.space_group_name_H-M   'P 1'
#
loop_
_entity.id
_entity.type
_entity.pdbx_description
1 polymer ?
#
loop_
_entity_poly.entity_id
_entity_poly.type
_entity_poly.pdbx_seq_one_letter_code
_entity_poly.pdbx_strand_id
1 'polypeptide(L)'
;MNTLKAKISRITVLALITSVFLSTLQAKWVMANTDSKAKPGRNQIQVINRGNSGSYDQTEFHVNGKVFTWKQLTPAQQQRLMGIEKKLKESEKKLQQDTKGFEEIAKRLEDKAKEIEKEARNIETAMVEVEFKEAGYRELESLHHKLEKVTRKSEAKIQEKERELRAIEKQLPKIDQSNVRTIEAQAREYEAALVEIAATID
;
A
#
# COMPACT_ATOMS: atom_id res chain seq x y z
N MET A 1 -19.03 14.67 17.54
CA MET A 1 -17.76 14.09 18.02
C MET A 1 -17.64 12.56 17.86
N ASN A 2 -18.64 11.85 17.31
CA ASN A 2 -18.64 10.38 17.19
C ASN A 2 -18.25 9.83 15.80
N THR A 3 -18.05 10.68 14.80
CA THR A 3 -17.69 10.25 13.43
C THR A 3 -16.18 10.22 13.18
N LEU A 4 -15.38 10.98 13.96
CA LEU A 4 -13.91 10.93 13.91
C LEU A 4 -13.35 9.67 14.58
N LYS A 5 -13.91 9.24 15.72
CA LYS A 5 -13.49 8.02 16.41
C LYS A 5 -13.75 6.75 15.57
N ALA A 6 -14.82 6.74 14.76
CA ALA A 6 -15.12 5.63 13.85
C ALA A 6 -14.19 5.57 12.61
N LYS A 7 -13.67 6.72 12.15
CA LYS A 7 -12.66 6.76 11.07
C LYS A 7 -11.26 6.40 11.59
N ILE A 8 -10.89 6.83 12.80
CA ILE A 8 -9.61 6.51 13.42
C ILE A 8 -9.53 5.01 13.80
N SER A 9 -10.65 4.40 14.21
CA SER A 9 -10.72 2.95 14.49
C SER A 9 -10.63 2.06 13.24
N ARG A 10 -10.82 2.60 12.03
CA ARG A 10 -10.66 1.84 10.77
C ARG A 10 -9.23 1.87 10.24
N ILE A 11 -8.42 2.84 10.66
CA ILE A 11 -7.00 2.94 10.33
C ILE A 11 -6.18 1.95 11.17
N THR A 12 -6.66 1.55 12.34
CA THR A 12 -5.97 0.59 13.22
C THR A 12 -6.02 -0.85 12.72
N VAL A 13 -6.90 -1.19 11.78
CA VAL A 13 -6.96 -2.55 11.18
C VAL A 13 -5.94 -2.71 10.04
N LEU A 14 -5.35 -1.62 9.54
CA LEU A 14 -4.27 -1.67 8.54
C LEU A 14 -2.92 -2.14 9.12
N ALA A 15 -2.78 -2.22 10.45
CA ALA A 15 -1.54 -2.62 11.10
C ALA A 15 -1.34 -4.15 11.23
N LEU A 16 -2.27 -4.97 10.71
CA LEU A 16 -2.20 -6.44 10.80
C LEU A 16 -1.93 -7.14 9.45
N ILE A 17 -1.75 -6.40 8.36
CA ILE A 17 -1.46 -6.95 7.01
C ILE A 17 -0.12 -6.41 6.48
N THR A 18 0.88 -6.30 7.36
CA THR A 18 2.27 -5.96 6.98
C THR A 18 3.23 -7.14 7.10
N SER A 19 2.76 -8.37 7.32
CA SER A 19 3.64 -9.54 7.45
C SER A 19 3.42 -10.65 6.41
N VAL A 20 2.77 -10.36 5.28
CA VAL A 20 2.86 -11.24 4.11
C VAL A 20 3.53 -10.49 2.97
N PHE A 21 4.86 -10.43 3.12
CA PHE A 21 5.89 -10.48 2.08
C PHE A 21 5.77 -9.55 0.86
N LEU A 22 6.34 -8.34 1.01
CA LEU A 22 7.21 -7.81 -0.05
C LEU A 22 8.50 -8.63 -0.03
N SER A 23 8.73 -9.48 -1.01
CA SER A 23 10.08 -10.03 -1.23
C SER A 23 10.36 -10.40 -2.68
N THR A 24 10.59 -9.37 -3.49
CA THR A 24 11.57 -9.48 -4.58
C THR A 24 12.36 -8.18 -4.65
N LEU A 25 13.27 -7.97 -3.70
CA LEU A 25 14.45 -7.12 -3.85
C LEU A 25 15.43 -7.45 -2.71
N GLN A 26 16.53 -8.10 -3.11
CA GLN A 26 17.78 -8.30 -2.39
C GLN A 26 17.81 -9.28 -1.20
N ALA A 27 18.70 -10.27 -1.33
CA ALA A 27 19.04 -11.25 -0.32
C ALA A 27 19.51 -10.60 0.99
N LYS A 28 18.74 -10.84 2.06
CA LYS A 28 19.21 -10.84 3.45
C LYS A 28 18.09 -11.42 4.31
N TRP A 29 18.39 -12.54 4.97
CA TRP A 29 17.73 -13.10 6.15
C TRP A 29 16.37 -12.50 6.51
N VAL A 30 15.27 -13.11 6.05
CA VAL A 30 13.98 -12.88 6.68
C VAL A 30 13.90 -13.80 7.90
N MET A 31 14.48 -13.35 9.01
CA MET A 31 13.96 -13.78 10.30
C MET A 31 12.62 -13.10 10.47
N ALA A 32 11.54 -13.81 10.12
CA ALA A 32 10.23 -13.52 10.67
C ALA A 32 10.26 -13.90 12.16
N ASN A 33 10.97 -13.11 12.96
CA ASN A 33 10.89 -13.19 14.40
C ASN A 33 9.57 -12.51 14.76
N THR A 34 8.47 -13.26 14.68
CA THR A 34 7.28 -12.89 15.45
C THR A 34 7.72 -13.04 16.89
N ASP A 35 8.13 -11.93 17.50
CA ASP A 35 8.41 -11.82 18.92
C ASP A 35 7.06 -11.96 19.65
N SER A 36 6.55 -13.18 19.65
CA SER A 36 5.34 -13.55 20.35
C SER A 36 5.81 -14.37 21.53
N LYS A 37 5.92 -13.72 22.69
CA LYS A 37 5.49 -14.39 23.92
C LYS A 37 4.14 -15.04 23.58
N ALA A 38 4.16 -16.36 23.44
CA ALA A 38 3.06 -17.13 22.88
C ALA A 38 1.77 -16.77 23.62
N LYS A 39 0.83 -16.13 22.92
CA LYS A 39 -0.54 -16.06 23.41
C LYS A 39 -1.09 -17.49 23.30
N PRO A 40 -1.61 -18.09 24.38
CA PRO A 40 -2.18 -19.42 24.32
C PRO A 40 -3.30 -19.44 23.27
N GLY A 41 -3.20 -20.36 22.29
CA GLY A 41 -4.23 -20.58 21.26
C GLY A 41 -3.92 -20.15 19.82
N ARG A 42 -2.67 -19.81 19.46
CA ARG A 42 -2.29 -19.58 18.04
C ARG A 42 -1.30 -20.63 17.55
N ASN A 43 -1.49 -21.11 16.31
CA ASN A 43 -0.53 -21.98 15.66
C ASN A 43 0.77 -21.23 15.36
N GLN A 44 1.91 -21.86 15.64
CA GLN A 44 3.23 -21.38 15.29
C GLN A 44 3.67 -22.09 14.02
N ILE A 45 3.63 -21.38 12.89
CA ILE A 45 3.99 -21.92 11.57
C ILE A 45 5.16 -21.13 10.99
N GLN A 46 6.18 -21.84 10.53
CA GLN A 46 7.30 -21.29 9.79
C GLN A 46 7.59 -22.18 8.59
N VAL A 47 7.69 -21.58 7.41
CA VAL A 47 8.07 -22.28 6.17
C VAL A 47 9.42 -21.74 5.73
N ILE A 48 10.40 -22.63 5.63
CA ILE A 48 11.78 -22.30 5.26
C ILE A 48 12.08 -22.97 3.93
N ASN A 49 12.21 -22.18 2.87
CA ASN A 49 12.72 -22.68 1.59
C ASN A 49 14.17 -22.23 1.41
N ARG A 50 15.11 -23.18 1.48
CA ARG A 50 16.55 -22.91 1.27
C ARG A 50 16.99 -23.04 -0.19
N GLY A 51 16.09 -23.53 -1.04
CA GLY A 51 16.34 -23.74 -2.47
C GLY A 51 16.12 -22.48 -3.30
N ASN A 52 16.35 -22.61 -4.60
CA ASN A 52 16.04 -21.55 -5.56
C ASN A 52 14.52 -21.31 -5.64
N SER A 53 14.13 -20.06 -5.87
CA SER A 53 12.73 -19.66 -6.05
C SER A 53 12.03 -20.55 -7.08
N GLY A 54 11.14 -21.44 -6.62
CA GLY A 54 10.35 -22.34 -7.46
C GLY A 54 10.61 -23.84 -7.27
N SER A 55 11.58 -24.24 -6.45
CA SER A 55 11.75 -25.64 -6.03
C SER A 55 11.30 -25.84 -4.58
N TYR A 56 10.63 -26.95 -4.31
CA TYR A 56 10.27 -27.38 -2.96
C TYR A 56 11.27 -28.39 -2.36
N ASP A 57 12.33 -28.75 -3.08
CA ASP A 57 13.22 -29.86 -2.72
C ASP A 57 13.95 -29.65 -1.39
N GLN A 58 14.06 -28.39 -0.96
CA GLN A 58 14.67 -27.95 0.29
C GLN A 58 13.70 -27.13 1.14
N THR A 59 12.39 -27.39 1.02
CA THR A 59 11.38 -26.74 1.86
C THR A 59 11.16 -27.55 3.14
N GLU A 60 11.40 -26.89 4.27
CA GLU A 60 11.15 -27.35 5.64
C GLU A 60 9.95 -26.58 6.21
N PHE A 61 9.02 -27.31 6.79
CA PHE A 61 7.82 -26.80 7.44
C PHE A 61 7.96 -27.05 8.94
N HIS A 62 7.88 -25.99 9.72
CA HIS A 62 7.85 -26.04 11.18
C HIS A 62 6.45 -25.64 11.62
N VAL A 63 5.72 -26.56 12.25
CA VAL A 63 4.32 -26.37 12.65
C VAL A 63 4.14 -26.83 14.08
N ASN A 64 3.86 -25.91 14.99
CA ASN A 64 3.62 -26.20 16.41
C ASN A 64 4.71 -27.08 17.04
N GLY A 65 5.98 -26.84 16.69
CA GLY A 65 7.13 -27.61 17.16
C GLY A 65 7.45 -28.89 16.38
N LYS A 66 6.57 -29.33 15.47
CA LYS A 66 6.86 -30.43 14.53
C LYS A 66 7.60 -29.90 13.31
N VAL A 67 8.52 -30.70 12.76
CA VAL A 67 9.27 -30.35 11.56
C VAL A 67 9.11 -31.44 10.53
N PHE A 68 8.72 -31.06 9.31
CA PHE A 68 8.63 -31.97 8.18
C PHE A 68 9.08 -31.29 6.89
N THR A 69 9.50 -32.08 5.92
CA THR A 69 10.00 -31.63 4.63
C THR A 69 8.98 -31.91 3.54
N TRP A 70 9.07 -31.18 2.43
CA TRP A 70 8.21 -31.42 1.27
C TRP A 70 8.19 -32.88 0.79
N LYS A 71 9.33 -33.57 0.88
CA LYS A 71 9.48 -34.97 0.45
C LYS A 71 8.76 -35.96 1.36
N GLN A 72 8.45 -35.58 2.60
CA GLN A 72 7.69 -36.40 3.54
C GLN A 72 6.17 -36.28 3.33
N LEU A 73 5.72 -35.34 2.49
CA LEU A 73 4.31 -35.18 2.15
C LEU A 73 3.86 -36.23 1.15
N THR A 74 2.63 -36.72 1.31
CA THR A 74 1.98 -37.55 0.30
C THR A 74 1.74 -36.74 -0.98
N PRO A 75 1.65 -37.39 -2.16
CA PRO A 75 1.33 -36.69 -3.42
C PRO A 75 0.04 -35.86 -3.35
N ALA A 76 -0.97 -36.33 -2.62
CA ALA A 76 -2.22 -35.61 -2.42
C ALA A 76 -2.03 -34.33 -1.57
N GLN A 77 -1.25 -34.40 -0.49
CA GLN A 77 -0.91 -33.23 0.34
C GLN A 77 -0.09 -32.20 -0.45
N GLN A 78 0.89 -32.66 -1.24
CA GLN A 78 1.67 -31.80 -2.12
C GLN A 78 0.77 -31.08 -3.14
N GLN A 79 -0.12 -31.80 -3.82
CA GLN A 79 -1.06 -31.21 -4.77
C GLN A 79 -1.97 -30.16 -4.12
N ARG A 80 -2.48 -30.45 -2.92
CA ARG A 80 -3.32 -29.50 -2.17
C ARG A 80 -2.56 -28.22 -1.84
N LEU A 81 -1.35 -28.32 -1.28
CA LEU A 81 -0.55 -27.15 -0.93
C LEU A 81 -0.16 -26.33 -2.17
N MET A 82 0.27 -26.98 -3.26
CA MET A 82 0.56 -26.28 -4.52
C MET A 82 -0.67 -25.56 -5.08
N GLY A 83 -1.85 -26.17 -4.97
CA GLY A 83 -3.10 -25.56 -5.43
C GLY A 83 -3.46 -24.29 -4.66
N ILE A 84 -3.29 -24.30 -3.34
CA ILE A 84 -3.53 -23.12 -2.48
C ILE A 84 -2.48 -22.05 -2.76
N GLU A 85 -1.20 -22.43 -2.84
CA GLU A 85 -0.09 -21.50 -3.09
C GLU A 85 -0.21 -20.81 -4.45
N LYS A 86 -0.64 -21.55 -5.49
CA LYS A 86 -0.92 -20.98 -6.81
C LYS A 86 -1.97 -19.87 -6.74
N LYS A 87 -3.09 -20.12 -6.04
CA LYS A 87 -4.16 -19.13 -5.87
C LYS A 87 -3.71 -17.91 -5.05
N LEU A 88 -2.91 -18.14 -4.02
CA LEU A 88 -2.29 -17.06 -3.24
C LEU A 88 -1.41 -16.18 -4.12
N LYS A 89 -0.53 -16.79 -4.94
CA LYS A 89 0.37 -16.08 -5.85
C LYS A 89 -0.37 -15.27 -6.91
N GLU A 90 -1.46 -15.81 -7.46
CA GLU A 90 -2.32 -15.08 -8.40
C GLU A 90 -2.96 -13.85 -7.74
N SER A 91 -3.46 -14.01 -6.51
CA SER A 91 -4.08 -12.92 -5.74
C SER A 91 -3.06 -11.86 -5.33
N GLU A 92 -1.86 -12.29 -4.93
CA GLU A 92 -0.73 -11.41 -4.60
C GLU A 92 -0.28 -10.59 -5.81
N LYS A 93 -0.16 -11.22 -6.98
CA LYS A 93 0.18 -10.51 -8.23
C LYS A 93 -0.82 -9.40 -8.54
N LYS A 94 -2.12 -9.66 -8.34
CA LYS A 94 -3.18 -8.65 -8.53
C LYS A 94 -3.02 -7.50 -7.52
N LEU A 95 -2.80 -7.82 -6.25
CA LEU A 95 -2.55 -6.81 -5.22
C LEU A 95 -1.30 -5.96 -5.54
N GLN A 96 -0.22 -6.59 -6.01
CA GLN A 96 1.01 -5.89 -6.39
C GLN A 96 0.79 -4.93 -7.57
N GLN A 97 -0.05 -5.31 -8.54
CA GLN A 97 -0.44 -4.42 -9.64
C GLN A 97 -1.23 -3.22 -9.13
N ASP A 98 -2.19 -3.44 -8.23
CA ASP A 98 -2.96 -2.37 -7.61
C ASP A 98 -2.03 -1.40 -6.85
N THR A 99 -1.09 -1.91 -6.05
CA THR A 99 -0.11 -1.10 -5.31
C THR A 99 0.76 -0.25 -6.22
N LYS A 100 1.28 -0.80 -7.32
CA LYS A 100 2.05 -0.01 -8.31
C LYS A 100 1.20 1.10 -8.94
N GLY A 101 -0.05 0.80 -9.26
CA GLY A 101 -0.99 1.80 -9.76
C GLY A 101 -1.22 2.95 -8.76
N PHE A 102 -1.31 2.63 -7.46
CA PHE A 102 -1.40 3.65 -6.41
C PHE A 102 -0.14 4.51 -6.31
N GLU A 103 1.05 3.92 -6.35
CA GLU A 103 2.32 4.66 -6.29
C GLU A 103 2.43 5.68 -7.44
N GLU A 104 2.07 5.27 -8.66
CA GLU A 104 2.08 6.15 -9.83
C GLU A 104 1.09 7.31 -9.69
N ILE A 105 -0.11 7.02 -9.19
CA ILE A 105 -1.15 8.04 -8.97
C ILE A 105 -0.76 9.00 -7.84
N ALA A 106 -0.21 8.49 -6.74
CA ALA A 106 0.27 9.31 -5.63
C ALA A 106 1.34 10.30 -6.09
N LYS A 107 2.29 9.85 -6.93
CA LYS A 107 3.31 10.72 -7.52
C LYS A 107 2.68 11.84 -8.38
N ARG A 108 1.70 11.50 -9.22
CA ARG A 108 0.98 12.49 -10.04
C ARG A 108 0.20 13.50 -9.19
N LEU A 109 -0.42 13.07 -8.11
CA LEU A 109 -1.10 13.95 -7.16
C LEU A 109 -0.11 14.92 -6.50
N GLU A 110 1.05 14.42 -6.05
CA GLU A 110 2.09 15.24 -5.44
C GLU A 110 2.63 16.30 -6.41
N ASP A 111 2.93 15.91 -7.66
CA ASP A 111 3.39 16.84 -8.68
C ASP A 111 2.37 17.95 -8.94
N LYS A 112 1.08 17.61 -9.00
CA LYS A 112 0.00 18.59 -9.19
C LYS A 112 -0.21 19.51 -7.99
N ALA A 113 -0.08 18.99 -6.77
CA ALA A 113 -0.13 19.80 -5.57
C ALA A 113 1.01 20.84 -5.55
N LYS A 114 2.23 20.46 -5.95
CA LYS A 114 3.38 21.38 -6.09
C LYS A 114 3.13 22.46 -7.14
N GLU A 115 2.49 22.13 -8.27
CA GLU A 115 2.10 23.13 -9.27
C GLU A 115 1.12 24.17 -8.70
N ILE A 116 0.13 23.74 -7.91
CA ILE A 116 -0.83 24.63 -7.26
C ILE A 116 -0.14 25.52 -6.22
N GLU A 117 0.71 24.96 -5.35
CA GLU A 117 1.48 25.73 -4.37
C GLU A 117 2.34 26.81 -5.04
N LYS A 118 2.95 26.49 -6.18
CA LYS A 118 3.75 27.47 -6.94
C LYS A 118 2.90 28.63 -7.45
N GLU A 119 1.71 28.36 -8.00
CA GLU A 119 0.82 29.43 -8.46
C GLU A 119 0.28 30.27 -7.30
N ALA A 120 0.02 29.67 -6.13
CA ALA A 120 -0.37 30.40 -4.93
C ALA A 120 0.74 31.36 -4.46
N ARG A 121 2.00 30.92 -4.41
CA ARG A 121 3.14 31.79 -4.06
C ARG A 121 3.34 32.94 -5.06
N ASN A 122 3.04 32.73 -6.33
CA ASN A 122 3.08 33.81 -7.33
C ASN A 122 2.04 34.90 -7.02
N ILE A 123 0.85 34.52 -6.56
CA ILE A 123 -0.19 35.47 -6.12
C ILE A 123 0.30 36.23 -4.89
N GLU A 124 0.79 35.53 -3.86
CA GLU A 124 1.31 36.16 -2.64
C GLU A 124 2.43 37.17 -2.94
N THR A 125 3.37 36.81 -3.80
CA THR A 125 4.48 37.69 -4.19
C THR A 125 3.96 38.93 -4.92
N ALA A 126 3.03 38.76 -5.86
CA ALA A 126 2.42 39.88 -6.57
C ALA A 126 1.67 40.83 -5.61
N MET A 127 1.03 40.31 -4.56
CA MET A 127 0.37 41.14 -3.54
C MET A 127 1.39 41.96 -2.73
N VAL A 128 2.48 41.33 -2.28
CA VAL A 128 3.55 42.00 -1.52
C VAL A 128 4.22 43.11 -2.36
N GLU A 129 4.45 42.89 -3.65
CA GLU A 129 4.99 43.92 -4.55
C GLU A 129 4.10 45.16 -4.68
N VAL A 130 2.78 45.02 -4.47
CA VAL A 130 1.84 46.14 -4.45
C VAL A 130 1.88 46.88 -3.13
N GLU A 131 2.06 46.20 -1.99
CA GLU A 131 2.17 46.85 -0.66
C GLU A 131 3.48 47.64 -0.47
N PHE A 132 4.59 47.22 -1.08
CA PHE A 132 5.92 47.81 -0.83
C PHE A 132 6.25 49.08 -1.62
N LYS A 133 5.41 49.50 -2.58
CA LYS A 133 5.68 50.71 -3.36
C LYS A 133 5.01 51.93 -2.73
N GLU A 134 5.81 52.92 -2.32
CA GLU A 134 5.35 54.30 -2.12
C GLU A 134 4.94 54.91 -3.47
N ALA A 135 3.83 54.43 -4.01
CA ALA A 135 3.31 54.81 -5.31
C ALA A 135 2.28 55.94 -5.14
N GLY A 136 2.39 56.98 -5.98
CA GLY A 136 1.32 57.96 -6.11
C GLY A 136 0.01 57.32 -6.62
N TYR A 137 -1.14 57.96 -6.40
CA TYR A 137 -2.48 57.41 -6.69
C TYR A 137 -2.63 56.73 -8.08
N ARG A 138 -2.10 57.32 -9.15
CA ARG A 138 -2.18 56.77 -10.52
C ARG A 138 -1.33 55.51 -10.72
N GLU A 139 -0.21 55.42 -10.02
CA GLU A 139 0.71 54.29 -10.09
C GLU A 139 0.18 53.12 -9.26
N LEU A 140 -0.50 53.43 -8.14
CA LEU A 140 -1.27 52.48 -7.34
C LEU A 140 -2.43 51.86 -8.13
N GLU A 141 -3.17 52.67 -8.90
CA GLU A 141 -4.27 52.19 -9.75
C GLU A 141 -3.77 51.26 -10.86
N SER A 142 -2.64 51.60 -11.50
CA SER A 142 -1.97 50.75 -12.50
C SER A 142 -1.47 49.43 -11.89
N LEU A 143 -0.88 49.48 -10.69
CA LEU A 143 -0.44 48.31 -9.93
C LEU A 143 -1.62 47.41 -9.55
N HIS A 144 -2.72 48.00 -9.06
CA HIS A 144 -3.94 47.27 -8.72
C HIS A 144 -4.51 46.51 -9.93
N HIS A 145 -4.57 47.16 -11.10
CA HIS A 145 -5.08 46.52 -12.30
C HIS A 145 -4.15 45.41 -12.84
N LYS A 146 -2.84 45.56 -12.68
CA LYS A 146 -1.87 44.49 -12.98
C LYS A 146 -2.03 43.31 -12.02
N LEU A 147 -2.16 43.58 -10.72
CA LEU A 147 -2.39 42.57 -9.69
C LEU A 147 -3.68 41.79 -9.97
N GLU A 148 -4.78 42.49 -10.25
CA GLU A 148 -6.06 41.87 -10.57
C GLU A 148 -5.96 40.93 -11.79
N LYS A 149 -5.24 41.34 -12.85
CA LYS A 149 -5.00 40.48 -14.02
C LYS A 149 -4.18 39.25 -13.67
N VAL A 150 -3.12 39.40 -12.86
CA VAL A 150 -2.27 38.29 -12.42
C VAL A 150 -3.09 37.32 -11.56
N THR A 151 -3.82 37.83 -10.57
CA THR A 151 -4.67 37.03 -9.68
C THR A 151 -5.72 36.25 -10.45
N ARG A 152 -6.47 36.90 -11.37
CA ARG A 152 -7.47 36.21 -12.20
C ARG A 152 -6.85 35.10 -13.06
N LYS A 153 -5.67 35.34 -13.65
CA LYS A 153 -4.97 34.34 -14.46
C LYS A 153 -4.50 33.16 -13.61
N SER A 154 -3.96 33.42 -12.42
CA SER A 154 -3.50 32.38 -11.51
C SER A 154 -4.67 31.57 -10.94
N GLU A 155 -5.78 32.20 -10.60
CA GLU A 155 -6.98 31.51 -10.13
C GLU A 155 -7.57 30.57 -11.20
N ALA A 156 -7.60 31.00 -12.46
CA ALA A 156 -8.00 30.15 -13.57
C ALA A 156 -7.11 28.89 -13.70
N LYS A 157 -5.79 29.04 -13.51
CA LYS A 157 -4.85 27.91 -13.49
C LYS A 157 -5.08 26.99 -12.31
N ILE A 158 -5.29 27.53 -11.10
CA ILE A 158 -5.58 26.72 -9.91
C ILE A 158 -6.83 25.88 -10.16
N GLN A 159 -7.91 26.48 -10.67
CA GLN A 159 -9.13 25.75 -11.00
C GLN A 159 -8.94 24.66 -12.06
N GLU A 160 -8.07 24.89 -13.06
CA GLU A 160 -7.68 23.88 -14.03
C GLU A 160 -6.97 22.70 -13.36
N LYS A 161 -5.97 22.99 -12.50
CA LYS A 161 -5.21 21.96 -11.77
C LYS A 161 -6.07 21.20 -10.78
N GLU A 162 -7.03 21.84 -10.12
CA GLU A 162 -8.02 21.16 -9.28
C GLU A 162 -8.88 20.18 -10.08
N ARG A 163 -9.27 20.52 -11.31
CA ARG A 163 -9.99 19.60 -12.20
C ARG A 163 -9.12 18.40 -12.60
N GLU A 164 -7.85 18.64 -12.91
CA GLU A 164 -6.86 17.58 -13.19
C GLU A 164 -6.70 16.66 -11.97
N LEU A 165 -6.55 17.23 -10.76
CA LEU A 165 -6.46 16.47 -9.51
C LEU A 165 -7.69 15.59 -9.30
N ARG A 166 -8.90 16.14 -9.42
CA ARG A 166 -10.14 15.36 -9.29
C ARG A 166 -10.24 14.25 -10.34
N ALA A 167 -9.70 14.45 -11.54
CA ALA A 167 -9.65 13.42 -12.56
C ALA A 167 -8.66 12.30 -12.19
N ILE A 168 -7.49 12.65 -11.64
CA ILE A 168 -6.49 11.70 -11.13
C ILE A 168 -7.05 10.92 -9.93
N GLU A 169 -7.73 11.57 -8.99
CA GLU A 169 -8.39 10.93 -7.85
C GLU A 169 -9.43 9.89 -8.28
N LYS A 170 -10.18 10.16 -9.36
CA LYS A 170 -11.14 9.19 -9.91
C LYS A 170 -10.48 7.96 -10.52
N GLN A 171 -9.21 8.07 -10.92
CA GLN A 171 -8.42 6.95 -11.45
C GLN A 171 -7.79 6.10 -10.35
N LEU A 172 -7.87 6.52 -9.06
CA LEU A 172 -7.38 5.72 -7.95
C LEU A 172 -8.02 4.32 -8.04
N PRO A 173 -7.21 3.25 -8.16
CA PRO A 173 -7.75 1.92 -8.07
C PRO A 173 -8.50 1.79 -6.74
N LYS A 174 -9.57 1.01 -6.72
CA LYS A 174 -10.19 0.62 -5.44
C LYS A 174 -9.46 -0.62 -4.99
N ILE A 175 -8.89 -0.62 -3.78
CA ILE A 175 -8.49 -1.88 -3.14
C ILE A 175 -9.77 -2.70 -3.05
N ASP A 176 -9.80 -3.76 -3.85
CA ASP A 176 -10.91 -4.68 -3.83
C ASP A 176 -10.85 -5.44 -2.51
N GLN A 177 -11.68 -5.03 -1.57
CA GLN A 177 -11.78 -5.65 -0.26
C GLN A 177 -12.11 -7.15 -0.38
N SER A 178 -12.71 -7.59 -1.49
CA SER A 178 -12.92 -9.00 -1.76
C SER A 178 -11.62 -9.74 -2.09
N ASN A 179 -10.65 -9.12 -2.78
CA ASN A 179 -9.33 -9.71 -3.00
C ASN A 179 -8.58 -9.89 -1.68
N VAL A 180 -8.62 -8.90 -0.79
CA VAL A 180 -7.99 -8.98 0.54
C VAL A 180 -8.60 -10.12 1.36
N ARG A 181 -9.93 -10.20 1.41
CA ARG A 181 -10.63 -11.31 2.07
C ARG A 181 -10.33 -12.67 1.45
N THR A 182 -10.14 -12.71 0.13
CA THR A 182 -9.78 -13.94 -0.59
C THR A 182 -8.39 -14.41 -0.21
N ILE A 183 -7.40 -13.52 -0.14
CA ILE A 183 -6.05 -13.82 0.33
C ILE A 183 -6.10 -14.33 1.78
N GLU A 184 -6.85 -13.65 2.66
CA GLU A 184 -7.02 -14.09 4.05
C GLU A 184 -7.68 -15.48 4.18
N ALA A 185 -8.62 -15.80 3.30
CA ALA A 185 -9.28 -17.10 3.29
C ALA A 185 -8.31 -18.20 2.81
N GLN A 186 -7.57 -17.94 1.73
CA GLN A 186 -6.57 -18.87 1.18
C GLN A 186 -5.41 -19.09 2.16
N ALA A 187 -4.97 -18.05 2.87
CA ALA A 187 -3.94 -18.17 3.90
C ALA A 187 -4.41 -19.04 5.08
N ARG A 188 -5.67 -18.88 5.50
CA ARG A 188 -6.28 -19.76 6.52
C ARG A 188 -6.42 -21.20 6.04
N GLU A 189 -6.76 -21.41 4.77
CA GLU A 189 -6.80 -22.74 4.16
C GLU A 189 -5.41 -23.40 4.16
N TYR A 190 -4.37 -22.62 3.84
CA TYR A 190 -2.98 -23.07 3.85
C TYR A 190 -2.51 -23.44 5.26
N GLU A 191 -2.78 -22.58 6.26
CA GLU A 191 -2.50 -22.84 7.68
C GLU A 191 -3.20 -24.13 8.14
N ALA A 192 -4.49 -24.27 7.87
CA ALA A 192 -5.25 -25.46 8.25
C ALA A 192 -4.67 -26.74 7.64
N ALA A 193 -4.29 -26.70 6.35
CA ALA A 193 -3.66 -27.83 5.68
C ALA A 193 -2.32 -28.21 6.33
N LEU A 194 -1.47 -27.24 6.69
CA LEU A 194 -0.20 -27.50 7.35
C LEU A 194 -0.37 -28.09 8.76
N VAL A 195 -1.35 -27.61 9.52
CA VAL A 195 -1.67 -28.16 10.85
C VAL A 195 -2.19 -29.59 10.75
N GLU A 196 -3.06 -29.87 9.78
CA GLU A 196 -3.56 -31.22 9.51
C GLU A 196 -2.43 -32.18 9.13
N ILE A 197 -1.54 -31.75 8.23
CA ILE A 197 -0.35 -32.51 7.84
C ILE A 197 0.53 -32.80 9.06
N ALA A 198 0.81 -31.78 9.88
CA ALA A 198 1.61 -31.95 11.09
C ALA A 198 0.97 -32.94 12.06
N ALA A 199 -0.36 -33.03 12.14
CA ALA A 199 -1.04 -34.04 12.95
C ALA A 199 -0.87 -35.47 12.40
N THR A 200 -0.67 -35.64 11.09
CA THR A 200 -0.47 -36.95 10.44
C THR A 200 0.98 -37.43 10.38
N ILE A 201 1.94 -36.54 10.61
CA ILE A 201 3.37 -36.86 10.62
C ILE A 201 3.79 -37.08 12.08
N ASP A 202 4.29 -38.28 12.37
CA ASP A 202 4.84 -38.67 13.68
C ASP A 202 6.22 -38.06 13.94
#